data_AF-M4V9E4-F1
#
_entry.id   AF-M4V9E4-F1
#
_cell.length_a   1.000
_cell.length_b   1.000
_cell.length_c   1.000
_cell.angle_alpha   90.00
_cell.angle_beta   90.00
_cell.angle_gamma   90.00
#
_symmetry.space_group_name_H-M   'P 1'
#
loop_
_entity.id
_entity.type
_entity.pdbx_description
1 polymer ?
#
loop_
_entity_poly.entity_id
_entity_poly.type
_entity_poly.pdbx_seq_one_letter_code
_entity_poly.pdbx_strand_id
1 'polypeptide(L)'
;MKKFVLLAFFCAGLYLGLKWTHQFSPSSIRQPAEQTATSSTSIPQSEKRDYKKPSEQELKKRLTPQQYSCTQEAGTEPPFKNAYWDHKEDGIYVDIVSGEPLFSSLDKYDSGSGWPSFTKPIDTRHLKFKSDFKIGYERKEVLSSSAGSHLGHVFDDGPKEAGGLRYCINSASLKFIPLADMQKLGYGAYLFDFAKKKSWEVATFAGGCFWGVEDLLRKQSGVLETQVGYTGGDLKNATYEIVKLGKTGHAEAVQILFDPKKTSYEKLLTYFFKIHDPTTMNRQGNDVGTQYRSVVFYSSPEQKATFEKVKQRIEKSKAWKKPIVTQLQQLSDFWRAEDYHQSYLQKVPNGYTCHFERKIEF
;
A
#
# COMPACT_ATOMS: atom_id res chain seq x y z
N MET A 1 -31.60 -72.77 54.38
CA MET A 1 -32.89 -73.51 54.39
C MET A 1 -33.85 -72.83 53.42
N LYS A 2 -34.45 -73.61 52.49
CA LYS A 2 -35.75 -73.44 51.78
C LYS A 2 -36.05 -72.07 51.12
N LYS A 3 -36.03 -71.97 49.78
CA LYS A 3 -37.06 -72.32 48.74
C LYS A 3 -38.00 -71.14 48.41
N PHE A 4 -38.02 -70.78 47.11
CA PHE A 4 -39.12 -70.34 46.20
C PHE A 4 -40.21 -69.38 46.73
N VAL A 5 -40.66 -68.36 45.99
CA VAL A 5 -41.58 -68.45 44.82
C VAL A 5 -41.49 -67.21 43.90
N LEU A 6 -41.78 -67.48 42.63
CA LEU A 6 -41.82 -66.68 41.41
C LEU A 6 -43.11 -65.83 41.24
N LEU A 7 -43.03 -64.78 40.40
CA LEU A 7 -44.04 -64.14 39.49
C LEU A 7 -43.97 -62.60 39.60
N ALA A 8 -44.06 -61.77 38.55
CA ALA A 8 -44.05 -61.93 37.10
C ALA A 8 -43.82 -60.54 36.45
N PHE A 9 -43.08 -60.52 35.33
CA PHE A 9 -43.09 -59.62 34.17
C PHE A 9 -43.65 -58.19 34.27
N PHE A 10 -42.80 -57.20 33.94
CA PHE A 10 -43.11 -56.22 32.88
C PHE A 10 -41.81 -55.74 32.20
N CYS A 11 -41.73 -55.95 30.88
CA CYS A 11 -40.67 -55.48 30.01
C CYS A 11 -40.93 -54.03 29.59
N ALA A 12 -39.92 -53.17 29.68
CA ALA A 12 -39.80 -51.97 28.84
C ALA A 12 -38.33 -51.56 28.74
N GLY A 13 -37.69 -51.97 27.64
CA GLY A 13 -36.35 -51.51 27.27
C GLY A 13 -36.40 -50.08 26.73
N LEU A 14 -35.59 -49.20 27.31
CA LEU A 14 -35.31 -47.86 26.79
C LEU A 14 -34.16 -47.94 25.78
N TYR A 15 -34.50 -47.86 24.49
CA TYR A 15 -33.56 -47.62 23.39
C TYR A 15 -33.23 -46.12 23.35
N LEU A 16 -32.00 -45.75 23.75
CA LEU A 16 -31.45 -44.42 23.53
C LEU A 16 -30.99 -44.30 22.08
N GLY A 17 -31.83 -43.70 21.23
CA GLY A 17 -31.45 -43.27 19.89
C GLY A 17 -30.71 -41.95 19.94
N LEU A 18 -29.38 -41.97 19.73
CA LEU A 18 -28.61 -40.77 19.39
C LEU A 18 -29.07 -40.26 18.01
N LYS A 19 -29.84 -39.17 17.98
CA LYS A 19 -30.06 -38.39 16.75
C LYS A 19 -28.97 -37.33 16.65
N TRP A 20 -27.97 -37.60 15.81
CA TRP A 20 -27.02 -36.61 15.35
C TRP A 20 -27.76 -35.66 14.40
N THR A 21 -28.08 -34.47 14.87
CA THR A 21 -28.65 -33.40 14.03
C THR A 21 -27.52 -32.48 13.63
N HIS A 22 -27.04 -32.62 12.38
CA HIS A 22 -26.23 -31.58 11.77
C HIS A 22 -27.13 -30.37 11.50
N GLN A 23 -27.09 -29.41 12.42
CA GLN A 23 -27.66 -28.10 12.23
C GLN A 23 -26.74 -27.32 11.28
N PHE A 24 -27.04 -27.35 9.98
CA PHE A 24 -26.46 -26.42 9.03
C PHE A 24 -26.96 -25.02 9.38
N SER A 25 -26.14 -24.27 10.13
CA SER A 25 -26.31 -22.82 10.24
C SER A 25 -25.76 -22.20 8.94
N PRO A 26 -26.52 -21.37 8.21
CA PRO A 26 -25.97 -20.62 7.10
C PRO A 26 -24.90 -19.69 7.65
N SER A 27 -23.63 -20.01 7.40
CA SER A 27 -22.51 -19.16 7.76
C SER A 27 -22.66 -17.85 7.00
N SER A 28 -23.01 -16.76 7.69
CA SER A 28 -22.93 -15.43 7.09
C SER A 28 -21.48 -15.21 6.66
N ILE A 29 -21.24 -14.90 5.40
CA ILE A 29 -19.90 -14.63 4.87
C ILE A 29 -19.25 -13.57 5.77
N ARG A 30 -18.10 -13.89 6.37
CA ARG A 30 -17.35 -12.92 7.20
C ARG A 30 -17.19 -11.63 6.42
N GLN A 31 -17.58 -10.50 7.00
CA GLN A 31 -17.21 -9.22 6.41
C GLN A 31 -15.69 -9.12 6.41
N PRO A 32 -15.05 -8.66 5.30
CA PRO A 32 -13.66 -8.26 5.36
C PRO A 32 -13.54 -7.30 6.53
N ALA A 33 -12.66 -7.63 7.49
CA ALA A 33 -12.35 -6.68 8.54
C ALA A 33 -11.91 -5.38 7.86
N GLU A 34 -12.46 -4.26 8.32
CA GLU A 34 -11.91 -2.95 7.98
C GLU A 34 -10.42 -3.03 8.31
N GLN A 35 -9.56 -3.01 7.28
CA GLN A 35 -8.13 -3.17 7.50
C GLN A 35 -7.69 -1.98 8.36
N THR A 36 -7.43 -2.23 9.65
CA THR A 36 -6.58 -1.36 10.44
C THR A 36 -5.23 -1.40 9.75
N ALA A 37 -4.85 -0.26 9.17
CA ALA A 37 -3.61 -0.09 8.43
C ALA A 37 -2.43 -0.73 9.19
N THR A 38 -2.07 -1.94 8.79
CA THR A 38 -0.97 -2.72 9.35
C THR A 38 -0.05 -3.11 8.20
N SER A 39 0.47 -2.07 7.58
CA SER A 39 1.83 -2.02 7.06
C SER A 39 2.25 -0.55 7.16
N SER A 40 3.46 -0.31 7.67
CA SER A 40 4.03 1.01 7.94
C SER A 40 4.38 1.82 6.69
N THR A 41 3.71 1.53 5.57
CA THR A 41 3.70 2.33 4.35
C THR A 41 2.29 2.85 4.23
N SER A 42 2.05 4.07 4.74
CA SER A 42 0.80 4.78 4.52
C SER A 42 0.48 4.79 3.02
N ILE A 43 -0.46 3.91 2.63
CA ILE A 43 -1.02 3.80 1.29
C ILE A 43 -1.36 5.21 0.82
N PRO A 44 -1.12 5.57 -0.46
CA PRO A 44 -1.56 6.86 -0.99
C PRO A 44 -2.98 7.10 -0.52
N GLN A 45 -3.16 8.09 0.34
CA GLN A 45 -4.48 8.50 0.75
C GLN A 45 -5.08 8.98 -0.55
N SER A 46 -5.95 8.16 -1.16
CA SER A 46 -6.60 8.57 -2.40
C SER A 46 -7.39 9.80 -2.02
N GLU A 47 -6.87 10.98 -2.38
CA GLU A 47 -7.78 12.06 -2.73
C GLU A 47 -8.75 11.40 -3.69
N LYS A 48 -10.03 11.33 -3.30
CA LYS A 48 -11.09 10.86 -4.18
C LYS A 48 -10.84 11.60 -5.49
N ARG A 49 -10.26 10.91 -6.49
CA ARG A 49 -10.19 11.46 -7.83
C ARG A 49 -11.61 11.90 -8.08
N ASP A 50 -11.82 13.17 -8.44
CA ASP A 50 -13.15 13.69 -8.73
C ASP A 50 -13.64 13.01 -10.02
N TYR A 51 -13.99 11.75 -9.85
CA TYR A 51 -14.22 10.80 -10.90
C TYR A 51 -15.70 10.89 -11.18
N LYS A 52 -15.98 11.63 -12.24
CA LYS A 52 -17.31 11.64 -12.81
C LYS A 52 -17.45 10.44 -13.73
N LYS A 53 -18.33 9.51 -13.36
CA LYS A 53 -18.64 8.33 -14.18
C LYS A 53 -19.07 8.79 -15.59
N PRO A 54 -18.42 8.31 -16.67
CA PRO A 54 -18.83 8.60 -18.03
C PRO A 54 -20.27 8.16 -18.31
N SER A 55 -20.89 8.76 -19.31
CA SER A 55 -22.21 8.38 -19.78
C SER A 55 -22.21 6.96 -20.35
N GLU A 56 -23.38 6.33 -20.38
CA GLU A 56 -23.55 4.98 -20.95
C GLU A 56 -23.02 4.90 -22.39
N GLN A 57 -23.28 5.91 -23.21
CA GLN A 57 -22.83 5.98 -24.59
C GLN A 57 -21.31 6.04 -24.70
N GLU A 58 -20.64 6.78 -23.83
CA GLU A 58 -19.17 6.81 -23.77
C GLU A 58 -18.60 5.48 -23.31
N LEU A 59 -19.22 4.84 -22.32
CA LEU A 59 -18.81 3.52 -21.84
C LEU A 59 -18.93 2.46 -22.93
N LYS A 60 -20.03 2.43 -23.69
CA LYS A 60 -20.20 1.50 -24.83
C LYS A 60 -19.22 1.74 -25.98
N LYS A 61 -18.71 2.97 -26.14
CA LYS A 61 -17.65 3.27 -27.13
C LYS A 61 -16.27 2.86 -26.64
N ARG A 62 -16.01 2.96 -25.34
CA ARG A 62 -14.69 2.72 -24.74
C ARG A 62 -14.45 1.25 -24.36
N LEU A 63 -15.49 0.54 -23.95
CA LEU A 63 -15.42 -0.83 -23.46
C LEU A 63 -15.84 -1.83 -24.55
N THR A 64 -15.24 -3.01 -24.55
CA THR A 64 -15.76 -4.13 -25.34
C THR A 64 -17.12 -4.58 -24.80
N PRO A 65 -17.94 -5.31 -25.60
CA PRO A 65 -19.23 -5.82 -25.11
C PRO A 65 -19.11 -6.65 -23.82
N GLN A 66 -18.06 -7.47 -23.70
CA GLN A 66 -17.82 -8.28 -22.51
C GLN A 66 -17.42 -7.41 -21.30
N GLN A 67 -16.55 -6.42 -21.49
CA GLN A 67 -16.17 -5.47 -20.43
C GLN A 67 -17.35 -4.64 -19.95
N TYR A 68 -18.18 -4.17 -20.89
CA TYR A 68 -19.41 -3.44 -20.55
C TYR A 68 -20.37 -4.34 -19.76
N SER A 69 -20.62 -5.57 -20.23
CA SER A 69 -21.51 -6.51 -19.53
C SER A 69 -20.99 -6.87 -18.14
N CYS A 70 -19.70 -7.16 -17.98
CA CYS A 70 -19.11 -7.45 -16.67
C CYS A 70 -19.18 -6.23 -15.74
N THR A 71 -18.75 -5.05 -16.19
CA THR A 71 -18.63 -3.87 -15.31
C THR A 71 -19.96 -3.18 -15.03
N GLN A 72 -20.89 -3.10 -15.99
CA GLN A 72 -22.12 -2.30 -15.88
C GLN A 72 -23.38 -3.13 -15.66
N GLU A 73 -23.40 -4.40 -16.09
CA GLU A 73 -24.59 -5.26 -16.04
C GLU A 73 -24.45 -6.42 -15.03
N ALA A 74 -23.35 -6.43 -14.27
CA ALA A 74 -22.99 -7.50 -13.34
C ALA A 74 -22.94 -8.89 -14.01
N GLY A 75 -22.43 -8.91 -15.25
CA GLY A 75 -22.09 -10.13 -15.98
C GLY A 75 -20.86 -10.83 -15.42
N THR A 76 -20.62 -12.06 -15.86
CA THR A 76 -19.44 -12.85 -15.50
C THR A 76 -18.81 -13.42 -16.77
N GLU A 77 -17.51 -13.19 -16.95
CA GLU A 77 -16.78 -13.75 -18.10
C GLU A 77 -16.57 -15.27 -17.95
N PRO A 78 -16.35 -16.03 -19.03
CA PRO A 78 -16.13 -17.47 -18.91
C PRO A 78 -14.82 -17.82 -18.17
N PRO A 79 -14.81 -18.87 -17.33
CA PRO A 79 -13.60 -19.34 -16.67
C PRO A 79 -12.60 -19.89 -17.68
N PHE A 80 -11.29 -19.74 -17.41
CA PHE A 80 -10.16 -20.20 -18.24
C PHE A 80 -10.12 -19.63 -19.66
N LYS A 81 -11.01 -18.69 -19.99
CA LYS A 81 -11.10 -18.01 -21.29
C LYS A 81 -11.18 -16.51 -21.08
N ASN A 82 -10.23 -16.00 -20.31
CA ASN A 82 -10.12 -14.59 -19.98
C ASN A 82 -8.64 -14.16 -19.90
N ALA A 83 -8.39 -12.86 -19.78
CA ALA A 83 -7.05 -12.32 -19.94
C ALA A 83 -6.11 -12.58 -18.75
N TYR A 84 -6.63 -12.73 -17.53
CA TYR A 84 -5.80 -12.65 -16.33
C TYR A 84 -5.86 -13.87 -15.41
N TRP A 85 -6.58 -14.95 -15.76
CA TRP A 85 -6.63 -16.15 -14.90
C TRP A 85 -5.23 -16.74 -14.64
N ASP A 86 -4.41 -16.95 -15.67
CA ASP A 86 -3.04 -17.51 -15.58
C ASP A 86 -1.92 -16.46 -15.61
N HIS A 87 -2.27 -15.18 -15.70
CA HIS A 87 -1.31 -14.07 -15.78
C HIS A 87 -0.47 -13.93 -14.49
N LYS A 88 0.86 -13.80 -14.64
CA LYS A 88 1.84 -13.78 -13.51
C LYS A 88 2.82 -12.61 -13.51
N GLU A 89 2.65 -11.62 -14.39
CA GLU A 89 3.54 -10.46 -14.43
C GLU A 89 3.47 -9.62 -13.14
N ASP A 90 4.59 -8.98 -12.77
CA ASP A 90 4.64 -8.03 -11.65
C ASP A 90 3.90 -6.75 -12.02
N GLY A 91 2.97 -6.29 -11.18
CA GLY A 91 2.20 -5.07 -11.42
C GLY A 91 0.91 -5.04 -10.61
N ILE A 92 0.03 -4.10 -10.95
CA ILE A 92 -1.26 -3.94 -10.28
C ILE A 92 -2.42 -4.06 -11.27
N TYR A 93 -3.59 -4.40 -10.75
CA TYR A 93 -4.84 -4.45 -11.49
C TYR A 93 -5.72 -3.29 -11.05
N VAL A 94 -6.11 -2.47 -12.02
CA VAL A 94 -6.93 -1.29 -11.80
C VAL A 94 -8.32 -1.50 -12.40
N ASP A 95 -9.33 -0.81 -11.88
CA ASP A 95 -10.65 -0.76 -12.51
C ASP A 95 -10.49 -0.23 -13.94
N ILE A 96 -10.95 -1.00 -14.94
CA ILE A 96 -10.84 -0.59 -16.34
C ILE A 96 -11.60 0.71 -16.65
N VAL A 97 -12.58 1.06 -15.82
CA VAL A 97 -13.46 2.21 -16.03
C VAL A 97 -12.87 3.51 -15.43
N SER A 98 -12.44 3.48 -14.17
CA SER A 98 -11.91 4.64 -13.44
C SER A 98 -10.39 4.70 -13.33
N GLY A 99 -9.70 3.57 -13.51
CA GLY A 99 -8.28 3.44 -13.21
C GLY A 99 -7.96 3.38 -11.72
N GLU A 100 -8.96 3.22 -10.85
CA GLU A 100 -8.78 3.02 -9.40
C GLU A 100 -7.97 1.72 -9.15
N PRO A 101 -6.90 1.75 -8.35
CA PRO A 101 -6.07 0.57 -8.09
C PRO A 101 -6.77 -0.39 -7.11
N LEU A 102 -7.02 -1.61 -7.57
CA LEU A 102 -7.87 -2.57 -6.85
C LEU A 102 -7.06 -3.71 -6.21
N PHE A 103 -6.18 -4.34 -6.98
CA PHE A 103 -5.46 -5.55 -6.56
C PHE A 103 -4.00 -5.51 -6.99
N SER A 104 -3.12 -6.14 -6.20
CA SER A 104 -1.70 -6.30 -6.51
C SER A 104 -1.41 -7.71 -7.01
N SER A 105 -0.47 -7.87 -7.95
CA SER A 105 0.01 -9.19 -8.35
C SER A 105 0.75 -9.92 -7.22
N LEU A 106 1.16 -9.22 -6.15
CA LEU A 106 1.73 -9.81 -4.94
C LEU A 106 0.72 -10.66 -4.16
N ASP A 107 -0.57 -10.35 -4.29
CA ASP A 107 -1.68 -11.03 -3.60
C ASP A 107 -2.47 -11.95 -4.54
N LYS A 108 -2.07 -12.03 -5.82
CA LYS A 108 -2.68 -12.92 -6.81
C LYS A 108 -2.20 -14.36 -6.58
N TYR A 109 -3.12 -15.31 -6.65
CA TYR A 109 -2.80 -16.74 -6.56
C TYR A 109 -3.70 -17.57 -7.49
N ASP A 110 -3.31 -18.81 -7.73
CA ASP A 110 -4.12 -19.77 -8.47
C ASP A 110 -5.11 -20.45 -7.51
N SER A 111 -6.41 -20.17 -7.70
CA SER A 111 -7.47 -20.78 -6.91
C SER A 111 -8.11 -21.98 -7.60
N GLY A 112 -7.69 -22.33 -8.82
CA GLY A 112 -8.35 -23.34 -9.67
C GLY A 112 -9.72 -22.92 -10.21
N SER A 113 -10.17 -21.67 -9.98
CA SER A 113 -11.51 -21.21 -10.40
C SER A 113 -11.60 -20.86 -11.89
N GLY A 114 -10.47 -20.53 -12.51
CA GLY A 114 -10.43 -20.03 -13.88
C GLY A 114 -10.64 -18.52 -14.02
N TRP A 115 -10.63 -17.77 -12.92
CA TRP A 115 -10.60 -16.30 -12.90
C TRP A 115 -9.41 -15.80 -12.08
N PRO A 116 -8.90 -14.58 -12.33
CA PRO A 116 -7.89 -13.98 -11.46
C PRO A 116 -8.43 -13.90 -10.02
N SER A 117 -7.68 -14.49 -9.10
CA SER A 117 -8.04 -14.59 -7.70
C SER A 117 -6.99 -13.92 -6.82
N PHE A 118 -7.46 -13.16 -5.85
CA PHE A 118 -6.60 -12.40 -4.92
C PHE A 118 -6.97 -12.70 -3.48
N THR A 119 -6.00 -12.66 -2.57
CA THR A 119 -6.23 -12.86 -1.13
C THR A 119 -6.76 -11.60 -0.44
N LYS A 120 -6.38 -10.42 -0.96
CA LYS A 120 -6.81 -9.10 -0.46
C LYS A 120 -6.74 -8.03 -1.56
N PRO A 121 -7.51 -6.92 -1.43
CA PRO A 121 -7.30 -5.73 -2.24
C PRO A 121 -6.06 -4.96 -1.79
N ILE A 122 -5.63 -4.01 -2.63
CA ILE A 122 -4.64 -2.98 -2.26
C ILE A 122 -5.18 -2.14 -1.09
N ASP A 123 -6.44 -1.72 -1.17
CA ASP A 123 -7.12 -0.94 -0.14
C ASP A 123 -8.62 -1.26 -0.14
N THR A 124 -9.18 -1.57 1.03
CA THR A 124 -10.62 -1.88 1.15
C THR A 124 -11.50 -0.67 0.86
N ARG A 125 -11.00 0.56 1.00
CA ARG A 125 -11.73 1.81 0.68
C ARG A 125 -12.02 1.96 -0.82
N HIS A 126 -11.25 1.28 -1.66
CA HIS A 126 -11.47 1.22 -3.11
C HIS A 126 -12.54 0.20 -3.50
N LEU A 127 -13.10 -0.55 -2.54
CA LEU A 127 -14.15 -1.53 -2.79
C LEU A 127 -15.45 -1.15 -2.08
N LYS A 128 -16.56 -1.55 -2.69
CA LYS A 128 -17.89 -1.62 -2.07
C LYS A 128 -18.39 -3.05 -2.16
N PHE A 129 -19.21 -3.45 -1.19
CA PHE A 129 -19.77 -4.78 -1.16
C PHE A 129 -21.29 -4.75 -1.13
N LYS A 130 -21.90 -5.69 -1.83
CA LYS A 130 -23.36 -5.82 -1.91
C LYS A 130 -23.75 -7.30 -1.80
N SER A 131 -24.81 -7.60 -1.06
CA SER A 131 -25.37 -8.95 -1.04
C SER A 131 -26.05 -9.27 -2.37
N ASP A 132 -25.74 -10.44 -2.92
CA ASP A 132 -26.24 -10.96 -4.19
C ASP A 132 -26.87 -12.34 -3.98
N PHE A 133 -28.17 -12.44 -4.27
CA PHE A 133 -28.97 -13.66 -4.07
C PHE A 133 -29.40 -14.32 -5.40
N LYS A 134 -28.85 -13.91 -6.54
CA LYS A 134 -29.30 -14.36 -7.88
C LYS A 134 -29.27 -15.88 -8.10
N ILE A 135 -28.52 -16.63 -7.28
CA ILE A 135 -28.34 -18.08 -7.43
C ILE A 135 -28.84 -18.90 -6.22
N GLY A 136 -29.78 -18.35 -5.44
CA GLY A 136 -30.49 -19.09 -4.38
C GLY A 136 -29.76 -19.17 -3.03
N TYR A 137 -28.55 -18.64 -2.93
CA TYR A 137 -27.83 -18.40 -1.67
C TYR A 137 -27.12 -17.04 -1.71
N GLU A 138 -26.76 -16.52 -0.54
CA GLU A 138 -26.06 -15.23 -0.44
C GLU A 138 -24.63 -15.35 -0.97
N ARG A 139 -24.29 -14.50 -1.93
CA ARG A 139 -22.93 -14.17 -2.31
C ARG A 139 -22.64 -12.72 -1.97
N LYS A 140 -21.36 -12.39 -1.84
CA LYS A 140 -20.92 -11.01 -1.62
C LYS A 140 -20.28 -10.46 -2.88
N GLU A 141 -21.05 -9.65 -3.60
CA GLU A 141 -20.61 -8.91 -4.79
C GLU A 141 -19.55 -7.88 -4.39
N VAL A 142 -18.51 -7.76 -5.22
CA VAL A 142 -17.43 -6.79 -5.09
C VAL A 142 -17.57 -5.75 -6.19
N LEU A 143 -17.65 -4.48 -5.81
CA LEU A 143 -17.79 -3.34 -6.70
C LEU A 143 -16.59 -2.39 -6.51
N SER A 144 -16.11 -1.73 -7.57
CA SER A 144 -15.18 -0.60 -7.41
C SER A 144 -15.89 0.56 -6.71
N SER A 145 -15.23 1.23 -5.77
CA SER A 145 -15.83 2.33 -5.01
C SER A 145 -16.12 3.54 -5.89
N SER A 146 -15.19 3.87 -6.80
CA SER A 146 -15.26 5.06 -7.65
C SER A 146 -16.26 4.93 -8.81
N ALA A 147 -16.20 3.87 -9.62
CA ALA A 147 -17.07 3.71 -10.79
C ALA A 147 -18.35 2.89 -10.56
N GLY A 148 -18.43 2.18 -9.43
CA GLY A 148 -19.45 1.16 -9.21
C GLY A 148 -19.38 0.00 -10.22
N SER A 149 -18.22 -0.24 -10.84
CA SER A 149 -17.98 -1.38 -11.72
C SER A 149 -18.17 -2.68 -10.95
N HIS A 150 -18.97 -3.61 -11.46
CA HIS A 150 -18.99 -4.97 -10.96
C HIS A 150 -17.65 -5.65 -11.26
N LEU A 151 -16.97 -6.09 -10.19
CA LEU A 151 -15.66 -6.72 -10.27
C LEU A 151 -15.81 -8.23 -10.23
N GLY A 152 -16.64 -8.76 -9.33
CA GLY A 152 -16.83 -10.19 -9.14
C GLY A 152 -17.41 -10.45 -7.75
N HIS A 153 -16.91 -11.49 -7.07
CA HIS A 153 -17.38 -11.88 -5.75
C HIS A 153 -16.23 -12.21 -4.81
N VAL A 154 -16.48 -12.07 -3.50
CA VAL A 154 -15.55 -12.50 -2.44
C VAL A 154 -16.13 -13.69 -1.68
N PHE A 155 -15.26 -14.66 -1.39
CA PHE A 155 -15.57 -15.93 -0.72
C PHE A 155 -14.65 -16.11 0.49
N ASP A 156 -15.05 -16.95 1.46
CA ASP A 156 -14.32 -17.29 2.68
C ASP A 156 -13.54 -18.61 2.59
N ASP A 157 -13.29 -19.08 1.37
CA ASP A 157 -12.57 -20.30 1.02
C ASP A 157 -11.13 -20.03 0.53
N GLY A 158 -10.58 -18.85 0.83
CA GLY A 158 -9.22 -18.48 0.47
C GLY A 158 -8.15 -19.10 1.37
N PRO A 159 -6.85 -18.93 1.04
CA PRO A 159 -5.74 -19.39 1.87
C PRO A 159 -5.80 -18.80 3.29
N LYS A 160 -5.82 -19.66 4.31
CA LYS A 160 -6.03 -19.25 5.71
C LYS A 160 -4.90 -18.37 6.23
N GLU A 161 -3.67 -18.68 5.81
CA GLU A 161 -2.45 -17.93 6.11
C GLU A 161 -2.46 -16.50 5.52
N ALA A 162 -3.29 -16.25 4.51
CA ALA A 162 -3.45 -14.95 3.87
C ALA A 162 -4.75 -14.23 4.25
N GLY A 163 -5.42 -14.67 5.33
CA GLY A 163 -6.65 -14.08 5.83
C GLY A 163 -7.94 -14.83 5.46
N GLY A 164 -7.85 -15.91 4.69
CA GLY A 164 -8.97 -16.80 4.38
C GLY A 164 -9.97 -16.29 3.35
N LEU A 165 -9.74 -15.11 2.77
CA LEU A 165 -10.61 -14.55 1.73
C LEU A 165 -10.08 -14.85 0.33
N ARG A 166 -11.00 -15.08 -0.60
CA ARG A 166 -10.74 -15.21 -2.02
C ARG A 166 -11.58 -14.19 -2.79
N TYR A 167 -10.93 -13.18 -3.34
CA TYR A 167 -11.53 -12.23 -4.29
C TYR A 167 -11.43 -12.82 -5.68
N CYS A 168 -12.53 -13.35 -6.20
CA CYS A 168 -12.62 -13.94 -7.53
C CYS A 168 -13.19 -12.90 -8.50
N ILE A 169 -12.34 -12.36 -9.38
CA ILE A 169 -12.62 -11.13 -10.11
C ILE A 169 -12.65 -11.39 -11.62
N ASN A 170 -13.53 -10.70 -12.34
CA ASN A 170 -13.54 -10.69 -13.80
C ASN A 170 -12.33 -9.92 -14.33
N SER A 171 -11.53 -10.54 -15.18
CA SER A 171 -10.49 -9.89 -15.98
C SER A 171 -11.07 -8.76 -16.84
N ALA A 172 -12.27 -8.95 -17.40
CA ALA A 172 -12.98 -7.94 -18.16
C ALA A 172 -13.32 -6.67 -17.35
N SER A 173 -13.25 -6.71 -16.02
CA SER A 173 -13.42 -5.53 -15.16
C SER A 173 -12.09 -4.87 -14.79
N LEU A 174 -10.97 -5.46 -15.19
CA LEU A 174 -9.62 -5.04 -14.81
C LEU A 174 -8.83 -4.57 -16.02
N LYS A 175 -7.89 -3.66 -15.75
CA LYS A 175 -6.75 -3.37 -16.61
C LYS A 175 -5.48 -3.64 -15.82
N PHE A 176 -4.58 -4.44 -16.38
CA PHE A 176 -3.27 -4.66 -15.78
C PHE A 176 -2.31 -3.49 -16.10
N ILE A 177 -1.56 -3.07 -15.07
CA ILE A 177 -0.51 -2.05 -15.16
C ILE A 177 0.81 -2.73 -14.78
N PRO A 178 1.69 -3.02 -15.76
CA PRO A 178 3.01 -3.61 -15.52
C PRO A 178 3.86 -2.79 -14.56
N LEU A 179 4.64 -3.44 -13.71
CA LEU A 179 5.54 -2.81 -12.73
C LEU A 179 6.45 -1.77 -13.38
N ALA A 180 6.96 -2.07 -14.58
CA ALA A 180 7.86 -1.19 -15.32
C ALA A 180 7.17 0.12 -15.79
N ASP A 181 5.85 0.12 -15.94
CA ASP A 181 5.07 1.26 -16.42
C ASP A 181 4.33 2.00 -15.30
N MET A 182 4.29 1.46 -14.09
CA MET A 182 3.51 2.01 -12.97
C MET A 182 3.84 3.47 -12.69
N GLN A 183 5.13 3.84 -12.60
CA GLN A 183 5.52 5.23 -12.37
C GLN A 183 5.04 6.16 -13.49
N LYS A 184 5.31 5.78 -14.75
CA LYS A 184 4.91 6.54 -15.96
C LYS A 184 3.40 6.76 -16.02
N LEU A 185 2.62 5.79 -15.56
CA LEU A 185 1.16 5.81 -15.60
C LEU A 185 0.53 6.39 -14.32
N GLY A 186 1.32 6.94 -13.40
CA GLY A 186 0.82 7.61 -12.19
C GLY A 186 0.48 6.68 -11.02
N TYR A 187 1.03 5.47 -11.03
CA TYR A 187 0.90 4.44 -9.97
C TYR A 187 2.22 4.21 -9.22
N GLY A 188 3.17 5.14 -9.32
CA GLY A 188 4.52 5.01 -8.75
C GLY A 188 4.54 4.76 -7.24
N ALA A 189 3.60 5.35 -6.49
CA ALA A 189 3.54 5.13 -5.04
C ALA A 189 3.30 3.67 -4.63
N TYR A 190 2.74 2.83 -5.50
CA TYR A 190 2.58 1.39 -5.26
C TYR A 190 3.86 0.58 -5.56
N LEU A 191 4.92 1.20 -6.06
CA LEU A 191 6.22 0.54 -6.26
C LEU A 191 6.87 0.11 -4.93
N PHE A 192 6.57 0.83 -3.84
CA PHE A 192 7.07 0.49 -2.50
C PHE A 192 6.64 -0.91 -2.05
N ASP A 193 5.44 -1.37 -2.43
CA ASP A 193 4.93 -2.69 -2.09
C ASP A 193 5.79 -3.82 -2.69
N PHE A 194 6.44 -3.54 -3.83
CA PHE A 194 7.30 -4.50 -4.53
C PHE A 194 8.74 -4.52 -4.00
N ALA A 195 9.11 -3.62 -3.08
CA ALA A 195 10.50 -3.46 -2.65
C ALA A 195 11.14 -4.77 -2.18
N LYS A 196 10.44 -5.53 -1.32
CA LYS A 196 10.91 -6.82 -0.81
C LYS A 196 11.11 -7.84 -1.94
N LYS A 197 10.12 -7.97 -2.84
CA LYS A 197 10.15 -8.95 -3.95
C LYS A 197 11.28 -8.64 -4.93
N LYS A 198 11.56 -7.36 -5.17
CA LYS A 198 12.59 -6.91 -6.13
C LYS A 198 13.95 -6.68 -5.49
N SER A 199 14.08 -6.90 -4.19
CA SER A 199 15.28 -6.58 -3.40
C SER A 199 15.71 -5.12 -3.58
N TRP A 200 14.73 -4.23 -3.67
CA TRP A 200 14.96 -2.79 -3.61
C TRP A 200 15.03 -2.34 -2.16
N GLU A 201 15.70 -1.21 -1.95
CA GLU A 201 15.91 -0.63 -0.63
C GLU A 201 15.20 0.71 -0.51
N VAL A 202 14.88 1.09 0.73
CA VAL A 202 14.27 2.37 1.07
C VAL A 202 15.19 3.15 1.99
N ALA A 203 15.55 4.37 1.60
CA ALA A 203 16.21 5.34 2.46
C ALA A 203 15.19 6.37 2.96
N THR A 204 15.36 6.89 4.19
CA THR A 204 14.47 7.94 4.74
C THR A 204 15.29 9.09 5.30
N PHE A 205 15.20 10.27 4.67
CA PHE A 205 16.00 11.45 5.02
C PHE A 205 15.11 12.68 5.28
N ALA A 206 15.51 13.54 6.19
CA ALA A 206 14.89 14.83 6.45
C ALA A 206 15.96 15.91 6.57
N GLY A 207 15.83 17.00 5.81
CA GLY A 207 16.87 18.03 5.68
C GLY A 207 16.33 19.44 5.48
N GLY A 208 15.11 19.72 5.97
CA GLY A 208 14.38 20.97 5.71
C GLY A 208 13.04 20.69 5.05
N CYS A 209 12.51 21.68 4.33
CA CYS A 209 11.31 21.50 3.51
C CYS A 209 11.46 20.30 2.57
N PHE A 210 10.58 19.32 2.68
CA PHE A 210 10.70 18.07 1.91
C PHE A 210 10.57 18.23 0.40
N TRP A 211 10.04 19.37 -0.10
CA TRP A 211 9.81 19.60 -1.53
C TRP A 211 11.13 19.70 -2.28
N GLY A 212 12.06 20.52 -1.77
CA GLY A 212 13.38 20.66 -2.35
C GLY A 212 14.24 19.41 -2.20
N VAL A 213 14.11 18.70 -1.07
CA VAL A 213 14.80 17.44 -0.82
C VAL A 213 14.34 16.35 -1.80
N GLU A 214 13.02 16.20 -1.97
CA GLU A 214 12.42 15.23 -2.90
C GLU A 214 12.85 15.52 -4.34
N ASP A 215 12.74 16.77 -4.79
CA ASP A 215 13.03 17.14 -6.18
C ASP A 215 14.49 16.89 -6.60
N LEU A 216 15.44 17.03 -5.67
CA LEU A 216 16.85 16.75 -5.93
C LEU A 216 17.17 15.25 -5.83
N LEU A 217 16.62 14.55 -4.85
CA LEU A 217 16.86 13.12 -4.66
C LEU A 217 16.22 12.27 -5.76
N ARG A 218 15.02 12.60 -6.23
CA ARG A 218 14.33 11.85 -7.29
C ARG A 218 15.08 11.84 -8.63
N LYS A 219 15.97 12.81 -8.84
CA LYS A 219 16.80 12.92 -10.06
C LYS A 219 18.05 12.04 -10.01
N GLN A 220 18.37 11.46 -8.85
CA GLN A 220 19.56 10.64 -8.70
C GLN A 220 19.41 9.31 -9.45
N SER A 221 20.46 8.93 -10.18
CA SER A 221 20.50 7.64 -10.88
C SER A 221 20.23 6.50 -9.91
N GLY A 222 19.39 5.54 -10.33
CA GLY A 222 19.02 4.37 -9.53
C GLY A 222 17.86 4.59 -8.56
N VAL A 223 17.38 5.83 -8.38
CA VAL A 223 16.12 6.10 -7.69
C VAL A 223 14.95 5.69 -8.58
N LEU A 224 14.01 4.95 -7.99
CA LEU A 224 12.84 4.40 -8.65
C LEU A 224 11.60 5.25 -8.35
N GLU A 225 11.40 5.61 -7.09
CA GLU A 225 10.30 6.48 -6.67
C GLU A 225 10.66 7.24 -5.39
N THR A 226 10.01 8.38 -5.19
CA THR A 226 10.06 9.13 -3.93
C THR A 226 8.66 9.37 -3.38
N GLN A 227 8.55 9.47 -2.07
CA GLN A 227 7.36 9.99 -1.41
C GLN A 227 7.73 10.85 -0.21
N VAL A 228 6.99 11.92 0.01
CA VAL A 228 7.18 12.83 1.15
C VAL A 228 6.19 12.54 2.26
N GLY A 229 6.58 12.82 3.51
CA GLY A 229 5.76 12.52 4.68
C GLY A 229 6.37 13.00 5.99
N TYR A 230 5.79 12.52 7.08
CA TYR A 230 6.09 12.91 8.45
C TYR A 230 6.49 11.69 9.27
N THR A 231 7.65 11.72 9.94
CA THR A 231 8.14 10.60 10.77
C THR A 231 9.05 11.10 11.89
N GLY A 232 9.42 10.23 12.85
CA GLY A 232 10.30 10.57 13.97
C GLY A 232 9.63 11.30 15.14
N GLY A 233 8.30 11.37 15.15
CA GLY A 233 7.48 11.87 16.27
C GLY A 233 6.45 10.81 16.67
N ASP A 234 5.69 11.11 17.73
CA ASP A 234 4.76 10.15 18.35
C ASP A 234 3.30 10.32 17.90
N LEU A 235 2.99 11.43 17.19
CA LEU A 235 1.62 11.71 16.75
C LEU A 235 1.21 10.70 15.67
N LYS A 236 0.07 10.04 15.87
CA LYS A 236 -0.54 9.18 14.84
C LYS A 236 -1.34 10.01 13.85
N ASN A 237 -1.48 9.52 12.62
CA ASN A 237 -2.22 10.17 11.54
C ASN A 237 -1.75 11.62 11.31
N ALA A 238 -0.43 11.82 11.26
CA ALA A 238 0.15 13.14 11.10
C ALA A 238 -0.26 13.77 9.75
N THR A 239 -0.70 15.03 9.81
CA THR A 239 -1.08 15.86 8.66
C THR A 239 -0.25 17.14 8.65
N TYR A 240 -0.15 17.79 7.50
CA TYR A 240 0.57 19.06 7.35
C TYR A 240 0.08 20.09 8.36
N GLU A 241 -1.25 20.22 8.50
CA GLU A 241 -1.90 21.21 9.35
C GLU A 241 -1.49 21.11 10.82
N ILE A 242 -1.19 19.90 11.30
CA ILE A 242 -0.77 19.67 12.68
C ILE A 242 0.76 19.70 12.79
N VAL A 243 1.48 19.14 11.82
CA VAL A 243 2.95 19.10 11.82
C VAL A 243 3.57 20.49 11.70
N LYS A 244 2.99 21.38 10.89
CA LYS A 244 3.47 22.77 10.73
C LYS A 244 3.50 23.58 12.04
N LEU A 245 2.75 23.14 13.06
CA LEU A 245 2.74 23.76 14.38
C LEU A 245 4.02 23.48 15.18
N GLY A 246 4.86 22.53 14.75
CA GLY A 246 6.16 22.20 15.35
C GLY A 246 6.11 21.46 16.69
N LYS A 247 4.92 20.98 17.10
CA LYS A 247 4.69 20.33 18.41
C LYS A 247 4.58 18.81 18.36
N THR A 248 4.63 18.21 17.17
CA THR A 248 4.36 16.78 16.98
C THR A 248 5.59 15.88 17.14
N GLY A 249 6.79 16.47 17.15
CA GLY A 249 8.06 15.74 17.08
C GLY A 249 8.42 15.22 15.68
N HIS A 250 7.48 15.21 14.73
CA HIS A 250 7.78 14.77 13.38
C HIS A 250 8.75 15.70 12.66
N ALA A 251 9.58 15.12 11.79
CA ALA A 251 10.30 15.82 10.74
C ALA A 251 9.56 15.66 9.40
N GLU A 252 9.63 16.69 8.56
CA GLU A 252 9.36 16.56 7.12
C GLU A 252 10.45 15.70 6.50
N ALA A 253 10.07 14.53 5.97
CA ALA A 253 10.98 13.52 5.49
C ALA A 253 10.60 13.04 4.08
N VAL A 254 11.60 12.50 3.39
CA VAL A 254 11.46 11.86 2.08
C VAL A 254 11.86 10.40 2.22
N GLN A 255 10.98 9.50 1.79
CA GLN A 255 11.31 8.11 1.51
C GLN A 255 11.74 7.97 0.05
N ILE A 256 12.89 7.33 -0.17
CA ILE A 256 13.50 7.10 -1.48
C ILE A 256 13.58 5.61 -1.71
N LEU A 257 12.80 5.10 -2.66
CA LEU A 257 12.91 3.73 -3.15
C LEU A 257 13.98 3.68 -4.23
N PHE A 258 14.97 2.79 -4.10
CA PHE A 258 16.06 2.70 -5.05
C PHE A 258 16.50 1.26 -5.33
N ASP A 259 17.09 1.06 -6.50
CA ASP A 259 17.70 -0.20 -6.90
C ASP A 259 19.17 -0.24 -6.44
N PRO A 260 19.53 -1.11 -5.46
CA PRO A 260 20.91 -1.21 -4.96
C PRO A 260 21.91 -1.67 -6.04
N LYS A 261 21.44 -2.17 -7.19
CA LYS A 261 22.30 -2.50 -8.34
C LYS A 261 22.71 -1.27 -9.14
N LYS A 262 21.98 -0.16 -9.03
CA LYS A 262 22.22 1.08 -9.79
C LYS A 262 22.80 2.20 -8.93
N THR A 263 22.40 2.26 -7.66
CA THR A 263 22.91 3.23 -6.68
C THR A 263 23.04 2.58 -5.32
N SER A 264 23.56 3.30 -4.33
CA SER A 264 23.69 2.77 -2.96
C SER A 264 23.19 3.76 -1.93
N TYR A 265 22.82 3.24 -0.77
CA TYR A 265 22.49 4.08 0.39
C TYR A 265 23.60 5.09 0.70
N GLU A 266 24.87 4.67 0.63
CA GLU A 266 26.02 5.56 0.84
C GLU A 266 26.05 6.72 -0.17
N LYS A 267 25.78 6.45 -1.46
CA LYS A 267 25.74 7.49 -2.51
C LYS A 267 24.61 8.48 -2.27
N LEU A 268 23.40 7.98 -1.99
CA LEU A 268 22.24 8.82 -1.71
C LEU A 268 22.44 9.65 -0.44
N LEU A 269 22.99 9.06 0.61
CA LEU A 269 23.30 9.76 1.85
C LEU A 269 24.38 10.83 1.65
N THR A 270 25.43 10.52 0.87
CA THR A 270 26.47 11.50 0.52
C THR A 270 25.88 12.66 -0.26
N TYR A 271 24.99 12.39 -1.23
CA TYR A 271 24.27 13.43 -1.96
C TYR A 271 23.36 14.27 -1.07
N PHE A 272 22.65 13.63 -0.12
CA PHE A 272 21.84 14.31 0.89
C PHE A 272 22.64 15.39 1.64
N PHE A 273 23.87 15.10 2.04
CA PHE A 273 24.77 16.08 2.67
C PHE A 273 25.30 17.19 1.75
N LYS A 274 25.11 17.10 0.43
CA LYS A 274 25.42 18.19 -0.53
C LYS A 274 24.23 19.14 -0.75
N ILE A 275 22.99 18.68 -0.56
CA ILE A 275 21.78 19.41 -0.96
C ILE A 275 21.11 20.25 0.12
N HIS A 276 21.47 20.07 1.39
CA HIS A 276 20.96 20.86 2.52
C HIS A 276 22.11 21.37 3.40
N ASP A 277 21.89 22.37 4.26
CA ASP A 277 22.85 22.74 5.32
C ASP A 277 22.66 21.81 6.53
N PRO A 278 23.60 20.89 6.82
CA PRO A 278 23.51 19.93 7.92
C PRO A 278 24.06 20.50 9.24
N THR A 279 24.36 21.80 9.31
CA THR A 279 24.97 22.47 10.47
C THR A 279 24.00 23.35 11.25
N THR A 280 22.77 23.50 10.74
CA THR A 280 21.71 24.32 11.34
C THR A 280 20.73 23.46 12.13
N MET A 281 20.76 23.58 13.46
CA MET A 281 19.84 22.85 14.35
C MET A 281 18.41 23.35 14.17
N ASN A 282 17.46 22.43 13.90
CA ASN A 282 16.02 22.72 13.77
C ASN A 282 15.71 23.87 12.78
N ARG A 283 16.46 23.95 11.69
CA ARG A 283 16.31 24.97 10.65
C ARG A 283 16.91 24.50 9.34
N GLN A 284 16.30 24.87 8.23
CA GLN A 284 16.94 24.88 6.91
C GLN A 284 16.62 26.18 6.18
N GLY A 285 17.64 26.99 5.90
CA GLY A 285 17.43 28.30 5.27
C GLY A 285 16.41 29.15 6.07
N ASN A 286 15.32 29.54 5.40
CA ASN A 286 14.22 30.33 5.97
C ASN A 286 13.21 29.48 6.75
N ASP A 287 13.27 28.15 6.64
CA ASP A 287 12.34 27.24 7.29
C ASP A 287 12.85 26.93 8.70
N VAL A 288 12.16 27.45 9.72
CA VAL A 288 12.56 27.36 11.14
C VAL A 288 11.58 26.50 11.91
N GLY A 289 12.09 25.46 12.57
CA GLY A 289 11.28 24.55 13.36
C GLY A 289 11.89 23.15 13.44
N THR A 290 11.51 22.39 14.47
CA THR A 290 11.94 21.00 14.68
C THR A 290 11.51 20.08 13.54
N GLN A 291 10.45 20.42 12.82
CA GLN A 291 10.00 19.71 11.62
C GLN A 291 10.97 19.83 10.44
N TYR A 292 11.84 20.85 10.43
CA TYR A 292 12.83 21.10 9.39
C TYR A 292 14.24 20.65 9.78
N ARG A 293 14.39 19.90 10.87
CA ARG A 293 15.68 19.43 11.37
C ARG A 293 16.36 18.49 10.36
N SER A 294 17.69 18.49 10.37
CA SER A 294 18.47 17.48 9.67
C SER A 294 18.49 16.17 10.47
N VAL A 295 17.92 15.10 9.91
CA VAL A 295 17.89 13.76 10.52
C VAL A 295 17.83 12.67 9.45
N VAL A 296 18.54 11.58 9.72
CA VAL A 296 18.51 10.34 8.94
C VAL A 296 17.81 9.26 9.75
N PHE A 297 16.83 8.60 9.14
CA PHE A 297 16.10 7.51 9.76
C PHE A 297 16.58 6.17 9.21
N TYR A 298 17.15 5.31 10.07
CA TYR A 298 17.63 4.00 9.65
C TYR A 298 16.56 2.92 9.86
N SER A 299 16.44 2.00 8.90
CA SER A 299 15.59 0.81 9.00
C SER A 299 16.38 -0.48 9.19
N SER A 300 17.72 -0.42 9.14
CA SER A 300 18.60 -1.59 9.35
C SER A 300 19.91 -1.22 10.04
N PRO A 301 20.61 -2.19 10.67
CA PRO A 301 21.95 -1.99 11.23
C PRO A 301 22.97 -1.51 10.19
N GLU A 302 22.86 -1.96 8.94
CA GLU A 302 23.76 -1.60 7.84
C GLU A 302 23.59 -0.12 7.46
N GLN A 303 22.35 0.38 7.41
CA GLN A 303 22.08 1.81 7.18
C GLN A 303 22.64 2.67 8.32
N LYS A 304 22.50 2.21 9.57
CA LYS A 304 23.06 2.89 10.74
C LYS A 304 24.59 2.97 10.66
N ALA A 305 25.27 1.84 10.40
CA ALA A 305 26.72 1.80 10.26
C ALA A 305 27.22 2.65 9.07
N THR A 306 26.49 2.63 7.95
CA THR A 306 26.80 3.47 6.78
C THR A 306 26.67 4.95 7.11
N PHE A 307 25.65 5.35 7.87
CA PHE A 307 25.52 6.74 8.31
C PHE A 307 26.71 7.19 9.15
N GLU A 308 27.09 6.41 10.15
CA GLU A 308 28.21 6.73 11.04
C GLU A 308 29.52 6.90 10.24
N LYS A 309 29.79 5.98 9.32
CA LYS A 309 30.94 6.05 8.39
C LYS A 309 30.91 7.31 7.53
N VAL A 310 29.77 7.63 6.91
CA VAL A 310 29.63 8.79 6.01
C VAL A 310 29.76 10.09 6.79
N LYS A 311 29.10 10.21 7.95
CA LYS A 311 29.20 11.38 8.82
C LYS A 311 30.64 11.63 9.23
N GLN A 312 31.36 10.58 9.65
CA GLN A 312 32.77 10.70 10.01
C GLN A 312 33.65 11.16 8.83
N ARG A 313 33.42 10.64 7.61
CA ARG A 313 34.13 11.09 6.40
C ARG A 313 33.88 12.57 6.16
N ILE A 314 32.62 13.00 6.19
CA ILE A 314 32.22 14.39 5.94
C ILE A 314 32.84 15.33 6.98
N GLU A 315 32.83 14.97 8.25
CA GLU A 315 33.45 15.78 9.31
C GLU A 315 34.98 15.89 9.11
N LYS A 316 35.65 14.80 8.73
CA LYS A 316 37.09 14.81 8.42
C LYS A 316 37.44 15.67 7.21
N SER A 317 36.56 15.74 6.21
CA SER A 317 36.76 16.53 4.99
C SER A 317 36.86 18.03 5.25
N LYS A 318 36.25 18.51 6.35
CA LYS A 318 36.07 19.94 6.66
C LYS A 318 35.35 20.74 5.54
N ALA A 319 34.62 20.07 4.66
CA ALA A 319 33.81 20.72 3.62
C ALA A 319 32.75 21.66 4.23
N TRP A 320 32.20 21.27 5.39
CA TRP A 320 31.32 22.12 6.20
C TRP A 320 32.14 22.84 7.28
N LYS A 321 32.00 24.17 7.34
CA LYS A 321 32.76 25.01 8.29
C LYS A 321 32.32 24.85 9.75
N LYS A 322 31.08 24.40 9.97
CA LYS A 322 30.48 24.19 11.29
C LYS A 322 30.25 22.70 11.53
N PRO A 323 30.16 22.26 12.80
CA PRO A 323 29.87 20.87 13.13
C PRO A 323 28.56 20.38 12.51
N ILE A 324 28.53 19.11 12.09
CA ILE A 324 27.33 18.45 11.58
C ILE A 324 26.38 18.16 12.74
N VAL A 325 25.16 18.68 12.66
CA VAL A 325 24.10 18.47 13.66
C VAL A 325 23.06 17.42 13.26
N THR A 326 23.24 16.81 12.08
CA THR A 326 22.36 15.75 11.56
C THR A 326 22.22 14.62 12.57
N GLN A 327 20.97 14.36 12.96
CA GLN A 327 20.62 13.32 13.91
C GLN A 327 20.53 11.96 13.21
N LEU A 328 20.68 10.89 13.99
CA LEU A 328 20.41 9.51 13.57
C LEU A 328 19.31 8.95 14.46
N GLN A 329 18.20 8.52 13.87
CA GLN A 329 17.06 7.97 14.58
C GLN A 329 16.63 6.65 13.94
N GLN A 330 16.09 5.72 14.73
CA GLN A 330 15.44 4.54 14.16
C GLN A 330 14.15 5.00 13.46
N LEU A 331 13.88 4.47 12.27
CA LEU A 331 12.63 4.75 11.57
C LEU A 331 11.43 4.24 12.39
N SER A 332 10.52 5.15 12.71
CA SER A 332 9.19 4.85 13.26
C SER A 332 8.13 4.87 12.15
N ASP A 333 6.85 4.99 12.51
CA ASP A 333 5.78 5.12 11.53
C ASP A 333 6.05 6.30 10.58
N PHE A 334 5.82 6.07 9.28
CA PHE A 334 5.91 7.07 8.24
C PHE A 334 4.50 7.44 7.78
N TRP A 335 4.10 8.69 8.03
CA TRP A 335 2.82 9.23 7.61
C TRP A 335 3.03 10.00 6.31
N ARG A 336 2.74 9.37 5.18
CA ARG A 336 2.81 10.01 3.85
C ARG A 336 1.97 11.28 3.86
N ALA A 337 2.57 12.36 3.39
CA ALA A 337 1.90 13.64 3.29
C ALA A 337 0.80 13.60 2.22
N GLU A 338 -0.05 14.60 2.29
CA GLU A 338 -1.16 14.85 1.38
C GLU A 338 -0.69 14.90 -0.09
N ASP A 339 -1.57 14.52 -1.03
CA ASP A 339 -1.20 14.34 -2.44
C ASP A 339 -0.68 15.62 -3.10
N TYR A 340 -1.15 16.80 -2.65
CA TYR A 340 -0.64 18.07 -3.14
C TYR A 340 0.83 18.33 -2.78
N HIS A 341 1.37 17.73 -1.71
CA HIS A 341 2.80 17.83 -1.38
C HIS A 341 3.68 16.90 -2.22
N GLN A 342 3.14 15.78 -2.69
CA GLN A 342 3.91 14.78 -3.44
C GLN A 342 4.36 15.34 -4.77
N SER A 343 5.65 15.24 -5.08
CA SER A 343 6.22 15.78 -6.32
C SER A 343 5.83 17.25 -6.56
N TYR A 344 5.74 18.06 -5.50
CA TYR A 344 5.24 19.43 -5.56
C TYR A 344 5.96 20.29 -6.60
N LEU A 345 7.30 20.26 -6.64
CA LEU A 345 8.10 21.04 -7.60
C LEU A 345 8.02 20.51 -9.04
N GLN A 346 7.49 19.30 -9.26
CA GLN A 346 7.16 18.84 -10.62
C GLN A 346 5.83 19.43 -11.09
N LYS A 347 4.89 19.63 -10.17
CA LYS A 347 3.59 20.26 -10.43
C LYS A 347 3.72 21.79 -10.53
N VAL A 348 4.62 22.37 -9.74
CA VAL A 348 4.89 23.81 -9.65
C VAL A 348 6.39 24.05 -9.85
N PRO A 349 6.90 24.08 -11.10
CA PRO A 349 8.34 24.17 -11.39
C PRO A 349 9.07 25.39 -10.80
N ASN A 350 8.36 26.50 -10.61
CA ASN A 350 8.89 27.73 -9.98
C ASN A 350 8.43 27.88 -8.52
N GLY A 351 8.03 26.76 -7.89
CA GLY A 351 7.60 26.72 -6.50
C GLY A 351 8.76 27.00 -5.53
N TYR A 352 8.42 27.18 -4.26
CA TYR A 352 9.41 27.44 -3.23
C TYR A 352 10.35 26.25 -3.03
N THR A 353 11.66 26.52 -3.02
CA THR A 353 12.69 25.60 -2.53
C THR A 353 13.84 26.40 -1.93
N CYS A 354 14.37 25.92 -0.81
CA CYS A 354 15.61 26.40 -0.20
C CYS A 354 16.80 25.45 -0.44
N HIS A 355 16.58 24.37 -1.22
CA HIS A 355 17.57 23.34 -1.48
C HIS A 355 18.22 23.51 -2.85
N PHE A 356 19.53 23.29 -2.89
CA PHE A 356 20.33 23.28 -4.09
C PHE A 356 21.58 22.44 -3.86
N GLU A 357 22.11 21.86 -4.93
CA GLU A 357 23.35 21.10 -4.86
C GLU A 357 24.56 22.01 -4.65
N ARG A 358 25.30 21.75 -3.59
CA ARG A 358 26.55 22.47 -3.29
C ARG A 358 27.73 21.78 -3.96
N LYS A 359 28.61 22.58 -4.57
CA LYS A 359 29.87 22.13 -5.18
C LYS A 359 30.93 21.88 -4.11
N ILE A 360 30.76 20.83 -3.32
CA ILE A 360 31.66 20.40 -2.24
C ILE A 360 31.98 18.92 -2.39
N GLU A 361 33.18 18.52 -1.95
CA GLU A 361 33.64 17.13 -1.94
C GLU A 361 34.02 16.70 -0.51
N PHE A 362 33.91 15.40 -0.22
CA PHE A 362 34.04 14.83 1.11
C PHE A 362 35.15 13.78 1.22
#